data_AF-A0A9R1INY4-F1
#
_entry.id   AF-A0A9R1INY4-F1
#
_cell.length_a   1.000
_cell.length_b   1.000
_cell.length_c   1.000
_cell.angle_alpha   90.00
_cell.angle_beta   90.00
_cell.angle_gamma   90.00
#
_symmetry.space_group_name_H-M   'P 1'
#
loop_
_entity.id
_entity.type
_entity.pdbx_description
1 polymer ?
#
loop_
_entity_poly.entity_id
_entity_poly.type
_entity_poly.pdbx_seq_one_letter_code
_entity_poly.pdbx_strand_id
1 'polypeptide(L)'
;MVMVMQAETEMERRAYARVGLLGNPSDVYGGRTVSFTVAGLWAIVRLRSSDQLLVQPHPRHDLVAFPSLHALVERLDGGGYYGDMRLLLAICRIFHNHCKQSGITLEDKNFTLSY
;
A
#
# COMPACT_ATOMS: atom_id res chain seq x y z
N MET A 1 -23.67 1.21 31.22
CA MET A 1 -23.35 1.52 29.81
C MET A 1 -22.34 0.48 29.35
N VAL A 2 -22.81 -0.59 28.69
CA VAL A 2 -21.92 -1.65 28.19
C VAL A 2 -21.30 -1.14 26.90
N MET A 3 -19.98 -0.93 26.90
CA MET A 3 -19.23 -0.72 25.66
C MET A 3 -19.29 -2.02 24.88
N VAL A 4 -20.12 -2.07 23.84
CA VAL A 4 -20.07 -3.14 22.86
C VAL A 4 -18.75 -2.96 22.12
N MET A 5 -17.75 -3.79 22.43
CA MET A 5 -16.59 -3.98 21.57
C MET A 5 -17.12 -4.54 20.24
N GLN A 6 -17.28 -3.67 19.25
CA GLN A 6 -17.48 -4.10 17.86
C GLN A 6 -16.27 -4.97 17.51
N ALA A 7 -16.51 -6.19 17.01
CA ALA A 7 -15.44 -7.01 16.47
C ALA A 7 -14.76 -6.21 15.34
N GLU A 8 -13.49 -5.84 15.51
CA GLU A 8 -12.71 -5.22 14.45
C GLU A 8 -12.69 -6.19 13.28
N THR A 9 -13.46 -5.89 12.24
CA THR A 9 -13.38 -6.66 10.99
C THR A 9 -12.11 -6.21 10.30
N GLU A 10 -11.03 -6.93 10.57
CA GLU A 10 -9.74 -6.73 9.93
C GLU A 10 -9.59 -7.71 8.76
N MET A 11 -9.29 -7.16 7.58
CA MET A 11 -8.98 -7.92 6.39
C MET A 11 -7.49 -7.81 6.08
N GLU A 12 -6.83 -8.96 6.02
CA GLU A 12 -5.43 -9.06 5.61
C GLU A 12 -5.32 -9.67 4.21
N ARG A 13 -4.46 -9.11 3.35
CA ARG A 13 -4.12 -9.66 2.03
C ARG A 13 -2.61 -9.59 1.78
N ARG A 14 -2.11 -10.53 0.97
CA ARG A 14 -0.70 -10.57 0.54
C ARG A 14 -0.57 -10.11 -0.90
N ALA A 15 0.44 -9.27 -1.17
CA ALA A 15 0.88 -8.89 -2.51
C ALA A 15 2.28 -9.45 -2.75
N TYR A 16 2.38 -10.45 -3.64
CA TYR A 16 3.64 -11.12 -3.94
C TYR A 16 4.51 -10.31 -4.90
N ALA A 17 5.81 -10.32 -4.67
CA ALA A 17 6.80 -9.78 -5.58
C ALA A 17 6.75 -10.52 -6.92
N ARG A 18 7.20 -9.86 -7.99
CA ARG A 18 7.22 -10.43 -9.34
C ARG A 18 8.58 -10.23 -9.98
N VAL A 19 8.96 -11.18 -10.83
CA VAL A 19 10.16 -11.10 -11.68
C VAL A 19 9.75 -11.29 -13.14
N GLY A 20 10.28 -10.44 -14.02
CA GLY A 20 10.07 -10.57 -15.46
C GLY A 20 10.93 -11.69 -16.03
N LEU A 21 10.33 -12.61 -16.80
CA LEU A 21 11.06 -13.61 -17.58
C LEU A 21 11.38 -13.09 -18.98
N LEU A 22 10.38 -12.54 -19.67
CA LEU A 22 10.52 -12.09 -21.06
C LEU A 22 9.52 -10.96 -21.37
N GLY A 23 9.92 -10.06 -22.28
CA GLY A 23 9.08 -8.97 -22.78
C GLY A 23 9.36 -7.59 -22.20
N ASN A 24 10.41 -7.43 -21.38
CA ASN A 24 10.89 -6.12 -20.95
C ASN A 24 12.00 -5.67 -21.95
N PRO A 25 11.97 -4.46 -22.55
CA PRO A 25 11.08 -3.32 -22.28
C PRO A 25 9.85 -3.22 -23.18
N SER A 26 9.51 -4.27 -23.95
CA SER A 26 8.42 -4.18 -24.92
C SER A 26 7.04 -3.96 -24.27
N ASP A 27 6.84 -4.35 -23.01
CA ASP A 27 5.65 -4.02 -22.21
C ASP A 27 5.35 -2.53 -22.11
N VAL A 28 6.39 -1.68 -21.99
CA VAL A 28 6.23 -0.22 -21.96
C VAL A 28 5.69 0.31 -23.30
N TYR A 29 5.84 -0.45 -24.38
CA TYR A 29 5.39 -0.12 -25.74
C TYR A 29 4.19 -0.95 -26.21
N GLY A 30 3.42 -1.52 -25.26
CA GLY A 30 2.22 -2.30 -25.58
C GLY A 30 2.48 -3.75 -26.02
N GLY A 31 3.71 -4.22 -25.87
CA GLY A 31 4.08 -5.63 -26.03
C GLY A 31 3.52 -6.50 -24.89
N ARG A 32 3.59 -7.82 -25.07
CA ARG A 32 3.21 -8.80 -24.05
C ARG A 32 4.42 -9.19 -23.20
N THR A 33 4.18 -9.43 -21.92
CA THR A 33 5.20 -9.93 -20.97
C THR A 33 4.83 -11.28 -20.38
N VAL A 34 5.88 -12.03 -20.03
CA VAL A 34 5.78 -13.23 -19.18
C VAL A 34 6.53 -12.92 -17.89
N SER A 35 5.88 -13.10 -16.74
CA SER A 35 6.45 -12.87 -15.42
C SER A 35 6.00 -13.95 -14.45
N PHE A 36 6.78 -14.12 -13.37
CA PHE A 36 6.47 -15.06 -12.29
C PHE A 36 6.32 -14.31 -10.97
N THR A 37 5.49 -14.83 -10.09
CA THR A 37 5.45 -14.39 -8.69
C THR A 37 6.52 -15.11 -7.89
N VAL A 38 7.13 -14.42 -6.93
CA VAL A 38 8.10 -15.01 -6.00
C VAL A 38 7.35 -15.37 -4.72
N ALA A 39 7.02 -16.65 -4.56
CA ALA A 39 6.20 -17.11 -3.43
C ALA A 39 6.81 -16.76 -2.05
N GLY A 40 8.14 -16.70 -1.96
CA GLY A 40 8.90 -16.37 -0.74
C GLY A 40 9.02 -14.88 -0.41
N LEU A 41 8.50 -13.98 -1.26
CA LEU A 41 8.67 -12.54 -1.10
C LEU A 41 7.33 -11.82 -1.34
N TRP A 42 6.79 -11.19 -0.31
CA TRP A 42 5.50 -10.49 -0.38
C TRP A 42 5.43 -9.33 0.62
N ALA A 43 4.52 -8.40 0.34
CA ALA A 43 4.02 -7.43 1.31
C ALA A 43 2.67 -7.90 1.86
N ILE A 44 2.35 -7.51 3.09
CA ILE A 44 1.02 -7.70 3.69
C ILE A 44 0.34 -6.34 3.70
N VAL A 45 -0.95 -6.28 3.38
CA VAL A 45 -1.77 -5.08 3.55
C VAL A 45 -2.96 -5.43 4.43
N ARG A 46 -3.22 -4.59 5.42
CA ARG A 46 -4.34 -4.73 6.35
C ARG A 46 -5.30 -3.57 6.20
N LEU A 47 -6.58 -3.90 6.17
CA LEU A 47 -7.69 -2.96 6.14
C LEU A 47 -8.58 -3.24 7.35
N ARG A 48 -8.80 -2.24 8.19
CA ARG A 48 -9.75 -2.32 9.31
C ARG A 48 -10.69 -1.13 9.29
N SER A 49 -11.89 -1.29 9.82
CA SER A 49 -12.79 -0.16 10.06
C SER A 49 -12.22 0.76 11.13
N SER A 50 -12.40 2.07 10.98
CA SER A 50 -11.97 3.07 11.97
C SER A 50 -12.82 4.33 11.84
N ASP A 51 -12.84 5.16 12.88
CA ASP A 51 -13.61 6.42 12.90
C ASP A 51 -13.14 7.42 11.83
N GLN A 52 -11.84 7.42 11.52
CA GLN A 52 -11.21 8.28 10.53
C GLN A 52 -10.54 7.46 9.43
N LEU A 53 -10.52 8.01 8.21
CA LEU A 53 -9.74 7.47 7.11
C LEU A 53 -8.24 7.69 7.41
N LEU A 54 -7.52 6.62 7.69
CA LEU A 54 -6.09 6.67 8.03
C LEU A 54 -5.29 5.77 7.09
N VAL A 55 -4.25 6.33 6.46
CA VAL A 55 -3.18 5.52 5.90
C VAL A 55 -2.05 5.54 6.92
N GLN A 56 -1.77 4.41 7.55
CA GLN A 56 -0.78 4.32 8.63
C GLN A 56 0.64 4.24 8.02
N PRO A 57 1.55 5.16 8.37
CA PRO A 57 2.94 5.10 7.93
C PRO A 57 3.62 3.83 8.45
N HIS A 58 4.43 3.17 7.62
CA HIS A 58 5.22 2.03 8.08
C HIS A 58 6.39 2.52 8.95
N PRO A 59 6.59 1.95 10.16
CA PRO A 59 7.50 2.48 11.17
C PRO A 59 8.98 2.47 10.77
N ARG A 60 9.35 1.79 9.68
CA ARG A 60 10.74 1.75 9.16
C ARG A 60 10.89 2.33 7.76
N HIS A 61 9.81 2.39 6.98
CA HIS A 61 9.88 2.74 5.57
C HIS A 61 9.39 4.17 5.32
N ASP A 62 8.48 4.69 6.15
CA ASP A 62 7.93 6.04 6.08
C ASP A 62 8.38 6.91 7.26
N LEU A 63 9.67 6.88 7.60
CA LEU A 63 10.22 7.70 8.67
C LEU A 63 10.18 9.18 8.30
N VAL A 64 9.64 10.00 9.20
CA VAL A 64 9.59 11.47 9.08
C VAL A 64 10.35 12.19 10.19
N ALA A 65 10.84 11.44 11.18
CA ALA A 65 11.62 11.94 12.29
C ALA A 65 12.89 11.10 12.42
N PHE A 66 14.03 11.78 12.59
CA PHE A 66 15.34 11.17 12.66
C PHE A 66 16.12 11.78 13.82
N PRO A 67 17.00 11.02 14.50
CA PRO A 67 17.78 11.53 15.62
C PRO A 67 18.86 12.53 15.20
N SER A 68 19.28 12.52 13.92
CA SER A 68 20.26 13.45 13.35
C SER A 68 20.17 13.50 11.83
N LEU A 69 20.81 14.50 11.22
CA LEU A 69 20.95 14.60 9.76
C LEU A 69 21.74 13.41 9.19
N HIS A 70 22.75 12.92 9.91
CA HIS A 70 23.54 11.77 9.48
C HIS A 70 22.68 10.50 9.37
N ALA A 71 21.82 10.24 10.37
CA ALA A 71 20.89 9.11 10.36
C ALA A 71 19.85 9.21 9.22
N LEU A 72 19.43 10.43 8.87
CA LEU A 72 18.59 10.66 7.69
C LEU A 72 19.34 10.25 6.41
N VAL A 73 20.55 10.78 6.20
CA VAL A 73 21.35 10.51 4.97
C VAL A 73 21.61 9.00 4.82
N GLU A 74 22.00 8.31 5.89
CA GLU A 74 22.22 6.86 5.86
C GLU A 74 20.96 6.08 5.45
N ARG A 75 19.78 6.46 5.97
CA ARG A 75 18.51 5.86 5.55
C ARG A 75 18.19 6.15 4.08
N LEU A 76 18.52 7.34 3.59
CA LEU A 76 18.29 7.75 2.20
C LEU A 76 19.22 7.02 1.22
N ASP A 77 20.48 6.77 1.59
CA ASP A 77 21.43 6.03 0.77
C ASP A 77 20.97 4.59 0.54
N GLY A 78 20.36 3.97 1.55
CA GLY A 78 19.87 2.59 1.45
C GLY A 78 18.48 2.45 0.81
N GLY A 79 17.56 3.38 1.06
CA GLY A 79 16.15 3.22 0.67
C GLY A 79 15.51 4.43 0.03
N GLY A 80 16.30 5.39 -0.42
CA GLY A 80 15.86 6.59 -1.14
C GLY A 80 14.95 7.52 -0.32
N TYR A 81 14.47 8.55 -1.00
CA TYR A 81 13.61 9.61 -0.45
C TYR A 81 12.16 9.21 -0.23
N TYR A 82 11.81 7.99 -0.65
CA TYR A 82 10.45 7.63 -0.94
C TYR A 82 10.05 6.38 -0.16
N GLY A 83 8.99 6.50 0.64
CA GLY A 83 8.32 5.36 1.27
C GLY A 83 7.07 4.90 0.52
N ASP A 84 6.52 3.74 0.90
CA ASP A 84 5.44 3.06 0.16
C ASP A 84 4.05 3.61 0.49
N MET A 85 3.92 4.52 1.46
CA MET A 85 2.65 5.21 1.76
C MET A 85 2.03 5.87 0.51
N ARG A 86 2.88 6.38 -0.39
CA ARG A 86 2.46 6.95 -1.68
C ARG A 86 1.63 5.97 -2.51
N LEU A 87 1.96 4.68 -2.46
CA LEU A 87 1.31 3.63 -3.25
C LEU A 87 -0.08 3.39 -2.70
N LEU A 88 -0.24 3.33 -1.37
CA LEU A 88 -1.55 3.20 -0.72
C LEU A 88 -2.46 4.39 -1.03
N LEU A 89 -1.94 5.63 -0.96
CA LEU A 89 -2.69 6.84 -1.32
C LEU A 89 -3.12 6.83 -2.80
N ALA A 90 -2.21 6.45 -3.70
CA ALA A 90 -2.51 6.34 -5.12
C ALA A 90 -3.58 5.27 -5.41
N ILE A 91 -3.50 4.11 -4.75
CA ILE A 91 -4.49 3.03 -4.86
C ILE A 91 -5.87 3.52 -4.42
N CYS A 92 -5.98 4.24 -3.30
CA CYS A 92 -7.25 4.80 -2.83
C CYS A 92 -7.89 5.72 -3.89
N ARG A 93 -7.08 6.60 -4.49
CA ARG A 93 -7.55 7.49 -5.57
C ARG A 93 -8.01 6.73 -6.81
N ILE A 94 -7.21 5.76 -7.27
CA ILE A 94 -7.52 4.96 -8.46
C ILE A 94 -8.79 4.14 -8.22
N PHE A 95 -8.91 3.50 -7.07
CA PHE A 95 -10.08 2.72 -6.69
C PHE A 95 -11.35 3.58 -6.62
N HIS A 96 -11.29 4.73 -5.94
CA HIS A 96 -12.40 5.67 -5.89
C HIS A 96 -12.84 6.13 -7.30
N ASN A 97 -11.88 6.47 -8.16
CA ASN A 97 -12.18 6.87 -9.54
C ASN A 97 -12.82 5.74 -10.34
N HIS A 98 -12.35 4.50 -10.18
CA HIS A 98 -12.93 3.33 -10.80
C HIS A 98 -14.38 3.14 -10.35
N CYS A 99 -14.66 3.16 -9.05
CA CYS A 99 -16.02 3.04 -8.53
C CYS A 99 -16.96 4.11 -9.12
N LYS A 100 -16.49 5.37 -9.16
CA LYS A 100 -17.25 6.47 -9.76
C LYS A 100 -17.54 6.24 -11.26
N GLN A 101 -16.54 5.82 -12.03
CA GLN A 101 -16.69 5.56 -13.48
C GLN A 101 -17.58 4.34 -13.78
N SER A 102 -17.57 3.35 -12.88
CA SER A 102 -18.37 2.13 -13.01
C SER A 102 -19.75 2.22 -12.35
N GLY A 103 -20.12 3.36 -11.78
CA GLY A 103 -21.42 3.54 -11.10
C GLY A 103 -21.57 2.73 -9.81
N ILE A 104 -20.45 2.36 -9.17
CA ILE A 104 -20.43 1.63 -7.90
C ILE A 104 -20.50 2.64 -6.76
N THR A 105 -21.60 2.65 -6.03
CA THR A 105 -21.77 3.50 -4.84
C THR A 105 -20.98 2.91 -3.67
N LEU A 106 -20.03 3.68 -3.14
CA LEU A 106 -19.31 3.34 -1.91
C LEU A 106 -20.09 3.80 -0.68
N GLU A 107 -20.04 3.00 0.38
CA GLU A 107 -20.55 3.41 1.68
C GLU A 107 -19.68 4.53 2.27
N ASP A 108 -20.31 5.50 2.96
CA ASP A 108 -19.61 6.58 3.66
C ASP A 108 -19.04 6.07 5.00
N LYS A 109 -18.09 5.13 4.91
CA LYS A 109 -17.40 4.52 6.05
C LYS A 109 -15.91 4.71 5.93
N ASN A 110 -15.30 5.06 7.06
CA ASN A 110 -13.87 5.25 7.18
C ASN A 110 -13.14 3.93 7.50
N PHE A 111 -11.85 3.91 7.19
CA PHE A 111 -10.99 2.75 7.38
C PHE A 111 -9.53 3.14 7.62
N THR A 112 -8.78 2.25 8.26
CA THR A 112 -7.33 2.33 8.37
C THR A 112 -6.69 1.32 7.42
N LEU A 113 -5.77 1.79 6.58
CA LEU A 113 -4.88 0.98 5.76
C LEU A 113 -3.48 0.95 6.37
N SER A 114 -2.88 -0.24 6.47
CA SER A 114 -1.48 -0.42 6.85
C SER A 114 -0.82 -1.50 6.00
N TYR A 115 0.51 -1.50 5.96
CA TYR A 115 1.32 -2.46 5.22
C TYR A 115 2.56 -2.87 6.02
#